data_AF-A0A2N9FID4-F1
#
_entry.id   AF-A0A2N9FID4-F1
#
_cell.length_a   1.000
_cell.length_b   1.000
_cell.length_c   1.000
_cell.angle_alpha   90.00
_cell.angle_beta   90.00
_cell.angle_gamma   90.00
#
_symmetry.space_group_name_H-M   'P 1'
#
loop_
_entity.id
_entity.type
_entity.pdbx_description
1 polymer ?
#
loop_
_entity_poly.entity_id
_entity_poly.type
_entity_poly.pdbx_seq_one_letter_code
_entity_poly.pdbx_strand_id
1 'polypeptide(L)'
;MNYLKGLDEKAWKWLSKIPAKQWCKAYFTKRALSDCLVTNISESFNVMILPARDKLILSMLEWIRVRLMTRLHTKRIVMEKYGGSVCSNVQDKLKKLKMESRSFSAMFSGRFKYEVDNDYERDVVNLTKKECTCRIWDLTGIPCKHGVASIYKNCEHPKDYLHDCYLKEAYLDVYSEIIHPMSGTHVLRPLGRPKKLRRRDPDEPRNPHKPVSVRDSTGKGAGSGAGRGRGTTSGVCSDASRGATSGLGSGAGKGATSGTSRGSNIGAGKGSTSGQASGIGRGSISGQASGASKGSTSGIVV
;
A
#
# COMPACT_ATOMS: atom_id res chain seq x y z
N MET A 1 -16.27 16.10 23.73
CA MET A 1 -17.17 14.97 23.40
C MET A 1 -18.62 15.38 23.14
N ASN A 2 -19.13 16.44 23.79
CA ASN A 2 -20.51 16.89 23.59
C ASN A 2 -20.83 17.33 22.16
N TYR A 3 -19.85 17.90 21.45
CA TYR A 3 -19.98 18.22 20.02
C TYR A 3 -20.31 16.98 19.16
N LEU A 4 -19.59 15.86 19.36
CA LEU A 4 -19.86 14.61 18.63
C LEU A 4 -21.26 14.05 18.95
N LYS A 5 -21.69 14.17 20.21
CA LYS A 5 -23.03 13.76 20.64
C LYS A 5 -24.14 14.55 19.92
N GLY A 6 -23.90 15.83 19.65
CA GLY A 6 -24.82 16.68 18.89
C GLY A 6 -24.88 16.35 17.39
N LEU A 7 -23.80 15.79 16.83
CA LEU A 7 -23.75 15.37 15.42
C LEU A 7 -24.35 13.98 15.19
N ASP A 8 -23.95 12.99 16.00
CA ASP A 8 -24.47 11.63 15.93
C ASP A 8 -24.38 10.96 17.31
N GLU A 9 -25.55 10.77 17.93
CA GLU A 9 -25.65 10.14 19.24
C GLU A 9 -25.27 8.65 19.22
N LYS A 10 -25.54 7.93 18.13
CA LYS A 10 -25.19 6.50 18.01
C LYS A 10 -23.68 6.33 17.91
N ALA A 11 -23.03 7.11 17.06
CA ALA A 11 -21.58 7.13 16.95
C ALA A 11 -20.93 7.53 18.28
N TRP A 12 -21.46 8.55 18.96
CA TRP A 12 -20.99 8.96 20.28
C TRP A 12 -21.12 7.85 21.32
N LYS A 13 -22.28 7.17 21.39
CA LYS A 13 -22.51 6.04 22.31
C LYS A 13 -21.54 4.89 22.04
N TRP A 14 -21.27 4.58 20.77
CA TRP A 14 -20.30 3.55 20.39
C TRP A 14 -18.88 3.95 20.80
N LEU A 15 -18.45 5.16 20.45
CA LEU A 15 -17.09 5.64 20.74
C LEU A 15 -16.83 5.81 22.24
N SER A 16 -17.86 6.19 23.01
CA SER A 16 -17.76 6.36 24.46
C SER A 16 -17.51 5.04 25.20
N LYS A 17 -17.79 3.88 24.59
CA LYS A 17 -17.44 2.56 25.14
C LYS A 17 -15.95 2.25 24.99
N ILE A 18 -15.26 2.92 24.06
CA ILE A 18 -13.85 2.68 23.77
C ILE A 18 -13.00 3.68 24.58
N PRO A 19 -12.01 3.23 25.35
CA PRO A 19 -11.14 4.13 26.10
C PRO A 19 -10.49 5.19 25.19
N ALA A 20 -10.56 6.46 25.58
CA ALA A 20 -10.06 7.58 24.77
C ALA A 20 -8.59 7.42 24.34
N LYS A 21 -7.78 6.75 25.17
CA LYS A 21 -6.39 6.39 24.86
C LYS A 21 -6.18 5.57 23.59
N GLN A 22 -7.22 4.91 23.07
CA GLN A 22 -7.13 4.07 21.87
C GLN A 22 -7.43 4.84 20.57
N TRP A 23 -8.11 5.98 20.64
CA TRP A 23 -8.60 6.67 19.44
C TRP A 23 -8.36 8.18 19.42
N CYS A 24 -8.04 8.80 20.57
CA CYS A 24 -7.82 10.24 20.66
C CYS A 24 -6.33 10.58 20.75
N LYS A 25 -5.85 11.35 19.78
CA LYS A 25 -4.44 11.80 19.66
C LYS A 25 -3.90 12.45 20.95
N ALA A 26 -4.75 13.18 21.68
CA ALA A 26 -4.35 13.87 22.90
C ALA A 26 -3.75 12.92 23.97
N TYR A 27 -4.14 11.65 23.95
CA TYR A 27 -3.70 10.63 24.91
C TYR A 27 -2.58 9.72 24.39
N PHE A 28 -2.13 9.91 23.14
CA PHE A 28 -1.09 9.05 22.58
C PHE A 28 0.27 9.31 23.22
N THR A 29 1.03 8.23 23.37
CA THR A 29 2.40 8.28 23.86
C THR A 29 3.32 8.89 22.81
N LYS A 30 4.39 9.55 23.26
CA LYS A 30 5.39 10.18 22.39
C LYS A 30 6.36 9.17 21.73
N ARG A 31 6.20 7.86 22.02
CA ARG A 31 7.13 6.80 21.61
C ARG A 31 7.13 6.54 20.10
N ALA A 32 5.96 6.61 19.46
CA ALA A 32 5.81 6.18 18.07
C ALA A 32 6.31 7.21 17.04
N LEU A 33 6.46 8.48 17.45
CA LEU A 33 6.93 9.59 16.62
C LEU A 33 6.26 9.63 15.24
N SER A 34 4.94 9.43 15.21
CA SER A 34 4.17 9.29 13.98
C SER A 34 2.81 9.97 14.12
N ASP A 35 2.43 10.70 13.07
CA ASP A 35 1.09 11.28 12.92
C ASP A 35 0.10 10.31 12.25
N CYS A 36 0.56 9.11 11.88
CA CYS A 36 -0.17 8.16 11.06
C CYS A 36 -1.14 7.34 11.91
N LEU A 37 -2.45 7.62 11.76
CA LEU A 37 -3.55 6.85 12.36
C LEU A 37 -4.40 6.12 11.33
N VAL A 38 -3.82 5.82 10.18
CA VAL A 38 -4.55 5.28 9.04
C VAL A 38 -4.19 3.82 8.78
N THR A 39 -5.16 3.07 8.25
CA THR A 39 -5.06 1.70 7.73
C THR A 39 -4.09 1.55 6.55
N ASN A 40 -3.36 2.62 6.20
CA ASN A 40 -2.43 2.67 5.09
C ASN A 40 -1.40 1.52 5.09
N ILE A 41 -0.97 1.04 6.25
CA ILE A 41 -0.04 -0.11 6.33
C ILE A 41 -0.70 -1.39 5.80
N SER A 42 -1.91 -1.71 6.27
CA SER A 42 -2.62 -2.93 5.84
C SER A 42 -3.09 -2.81 4.41
N GLU A 43 -3.59 -1.64 3.99
CA GLU A 43 -3.99 -1.38 2.60
C GLU A 43 -2.81 -1.49 1.63
N SER A 44 -1.67 -0.86 1.97
CA SER A 44 -0.44 -0.95 1.17
C SER A 44 0.06 -2.38 1.05
N PHE A 45 0.03 -3.14 2.15
CA PHE A 45 0.42 -4.55 2.14
C PHE A 45 -0.54 -5.39 1.29
N ASN A 46 -1.85 -5.20 1.45
CA ASN A 46 -2.88 -5.94 0.73
C ASN A 46 -2.76 -5.73 -0.77
N VAL A 47 -2.52 -4.49 -1.23
CA VAL A 47 -2.28 -4.20 -2.65
C VAL A 47 -0.97 -4.83 -3.12
N MET A 48 0.08 -4.74 -2.31
CA MET A 48 1.41 -5.26 -2.67
C MET A 48 1.40 -6.78 -2.88
N ILE A 49 0.64 -7.53 -2.09
CA ILE A 49 0.67 -9.01 -2.12
C ILE A 49 -0.24 -9.63 -3.20
N LEU A 50 -1.17 -8.88 -3.79
CA LEU A 50 -2.14 -9.41 -4.77
C LEU A 50 -1.48 -10.27 -5.87
N PRO A 51 -0.37 -9.86 -6.53
CA PRO A 51 0.23 -10.64 -7.61
C PRO A 51 0.82 -11.99 -7.16
N ALA A 52 1.08 -12.16 -5.87
CA ALA A 52 1.67 -13.37 -5.30
C ALA A 52 0.66 -14.28 -4.60
N ARG A 53 -0.53 -13.75 -4.25
CA ARG A 53 -1.52 -14.42 -3.41
C ARG A 53 -2.09 -15.70 -4.03
N ASP A 54 -2.20 -15.75 -5.36
CA ASP A 54 -2.76 -16.92 -6.07
C ASP A 54 -1.68 -17.94 -6.47
N LYS A 55 -0.43 -17.74 -6.04
CA LYS A 55 0.68 -18.65 -6.32
C LYS A 55 0.78 -19.76 -5.27
N LEU A 56 1.50 -20.83 -5.60
CA LEU A 56 1.91 -21.83 -4.60
C LEU A 56 2.68 -21.15 -3.47
N ILE A 57 2.57 -21.68 -2.24
CA ILE A 57 3.19 -21.08 -1.04
C ILE A 57 4.67 -20.76 -1.26
N LEU A 58 5.43 -21.71 -1.83
CA LEU A 58 6.85 -21.52 -2.14
C LEU A 58 7.08 -20.37 -3.14
N SER A 59 6.29 -20.29 -4.20
CA SER A 59 6.35 -19.22 -5.19
C SER A 59 5.93 -17.86 -4.63
N MET A 60 4.98 -17.84 -3.69
CA MET A 60 4.58 -16.62 -2.98
C MET A 60 5.70 -16.12 -2.07
N LEU A 61 6.31 -17.00 -1.27
CA LEU A 61 7.43 -16.67 -0.39
C LEU A 61 8.64 -16.16 -1.18
N GLU A 62 8.97 -16.83 -2.29
CA GLU A 62 10.06 -16.38 -3.16
C GLU A 62 9.79 -15.02 -3.79
N TRP A 63 8.54 -14.77 -4.21
CA TRP A 63 8.14 -13.45 -4.71
C TRP A 63 8.26 -12.36 -3.64
N ILE A 64 7.80 -12.63 -2.40
CA ILE A 64 7.94 -11.69 -1.27
C ILE A 64 9.42 -11.40 -0.99
N ARG A 65 10.27 -12.44 -0.94
CA ARG A 65 11.70 -12.30 -0.69
C ARG A 65 12.36 -11.40 -1.73
N VAL A 66 12.16 -11.67 -3.02
CA VAL A 66 12.71 -10.85 -4.12
C VAL A 66 12.17 -9.42 -4.04
N ARG A 67 10.87 -9.25 -3.75
CA ARG A 67 10.24 -7.93 -3.62
C ARG A 67 10.85 -7.10 -2.49
N LEU A 68 11.09 -7.70 -1.32
CA LEU A 68 11.73 -7.06 -0.18
C LEU A 68 13.20 -6.74 -0.48
N MET A 69 13.95 -7.70 -1.00
CA MET A 69 15.36 -7.54 -1.39
C MET A 69 15.55 -6.35 -2.34
N THR A 70 14.78 -6.29 -3.43
CA THR A 70 14.83 -5.18 -4.40
C THR A 70 14.40 -3.86 -3.76
N ARG A 71 13.39 -3.86 -2.88
CA ARG A 71 12.91 -2.64 -2.22
C ARG A 71 13.95 -2.07 -1.27
N LEU A 72 14.54 -2.88 -0.40
CA LEU A 72 15.60 -2.46 0.54
C LEU A 72 16.78 -1.86 -0.23
N HIS A 73 17.26 -2.58 -1.24
CA HIS A 73 18.36 -2.13 -2.09
C HIS A 73 18.05 -0.79 -2.80
N THR A 74 16.88 -0.66 -3.41
CA THR A 74 16.46 0.57 -4.10
C THR A 74 16.38 1.75 -3.13
N LYS A 75 15.80 1.55 -1.94
CA LYS A 75 15.69 2.62 -0.93
C LYS A 75 17.08 3.08 -0.47
N ARG A 76 17.99 2.14 -0.24
CA ARG A 76 19.37 2.43 0.13
C ARG A 76 20.10 3.25 -0.94
N ILE A 77 20.15 2.77 -2.19
CA ILE A 77 20.85 3.48 -3.28
C ILE A 77 20.30 4.90 -3.49
N VAL A 78 18.97 5.05 -3.48
CA VAL A 78 18.34 6.37 -3.63
C VAL A 78 18.80 7.32 -2.54
N MET A 79 18.90 6.82 -1.30
CA MET A 79 19.28 7.65 -0.16
C MET A 79 20.80 7.90 -0.07
N GLU A 80 21.64 6.95 -0.49
CA GLU A 80 23.09 7.14 -0.60
C GLU A 80 23.42 8.30 -1.56
N LYS A 81 22.76 8.33 -2.72
CA LYS A 81 22.90 9.39 -3.74
C LYS A 81 22.31 10.74 -3.32
N TYR A 82 21.44 10.76 -2.33
CA TYR A 82 20.80 11.99 -1.87
C TYR A 82 21.78 12.87 -1.08
N GLY A 83 22.01 14.10 -1.52
CA GLY A 83 22.99 15.01 -0.91
C GLY A 83 22.52 15.76 0.35
N GLY A 84 21.26 15.65 0.75
CA GLY A 84 20.73 16.35 1.94
C GLY A 84 20.89 15.54 3.23
N SER A 85 21.00 16.24 4.36
CA SER A 85 21.08 15.64 5.71
C SER A 85 19.74 15.17 6.28
N VAL A 86 18.63 15.70 5.78
CA VAL A 86 17.26 15.39 6.23
C VAL A 86 16.47 14.80 5.08
N CYS A 87 15.64 13.78 5.32
CA CYS A 87 14.79 13.16 4.31
C CYS A 87 13.93 14.19 3.53
N SER A 88 13.84 14.04 2.20
CA SER A 88 13.15 15.02 1.32
C SER A 88 11.71 15.35 1.76
N ASN A 89 10.91 14.33 2.09
CA ASN A 89 9.52 14.54 2.53
C ASN A 89 9.42 15.41 3.79
N VAL A 90 10.38 15.27 4.71
CA VAL A 90 10.44 16.06 5.94
C VAL A 90 10.87 17.48 5.63
N GLN A 91 11.80 17.67 4.70
CA GLN A 91 12.18 19.01 4.23
C GLN A 91 10.99 19.74 3.60
N ASP A 92 10.19 19.05 2.77
CA ASP A 92 9.01 19.65 2.16
C ASP A 92 7.93 19.96 3.20
N LYS A 93 7.77 19.09 4.21
CA LYS A 93 6.91 19.37 5.36
C LYS A 93 7.38 20.61 6.14
N LEU A 94 8.69 20.75 6.40
CA LEU A 94 9.24 21.93 7.06
C LEU A 94 9.05 23.21 6.24
N LYS A 95 9.16 23.15 4.90
CA LYS A 95 8.86 24.30 4.02
C LYS A 95 7.40 24.73 4.16
N LYS A 96 6.47 23.77 4.20
CA LYS A 96 5.05 24.03 4.43
C LYS A 96 4.81 24.68 5.79
N LEU A 97 5.39 24.11 6.85
CA LEU A 97 5.27 24.63 8.21
C LEU A 97 5.87 26.03 8.37
N LYS A 98 6.95 26.35 7.65
CA LYS A 98 7.51 27.71 7.57
C LYS A 98 6.52 28.72 6.99
N MET A 99 5.69 28.32 6.04
CA MET A 99 4.66 29.19 5.48
C MET A 99 3.50 29.35 6.46
N GLU A 100 3.07 28.25 7.08
CA GLU A 100 1.99 28.26 8.07
C GLU A 100 2.36 28.99 9.37
N SER A 101 3.65 29.02 9.74
CA SER A 101 4.11 29.70 10.95
C SER A 101 4.11 31.23 10.84
N ARG A 102 3.96 31.80 9.64
CA ARG A 102 4.05 33.26 9.43
C ARG A 102 2.92 34.05 10.06
N SER A 103 1.75 33.42 10.24
CA SER A 103 0.58 34.05 10.87
C SER A 103 0.65 34.04 12.39
N PHE A 104 1.74 33.56 12.98
CA PHE A 104 1.91 33.45 14.43
C PHE A 104 2.92 34.45 14.96
N SER A 105 2.59 35.06 16.09
CA SER A 105 3.51 35.87 16.88
C SER A 105 4.05 35.04 18.03
N ALA A 106 5.37 34.99 18.19
CA ALA A 106 6.02 34.31 19.31
C ALA A 106 6.56 35.33 20.32
N MET A 107 6.05 35.27 21.54
CA MET A 107 6.45 36.09 22.69
C MET A 107 7.32 35.28 23.64
N PHE A 108 8.52 35.80 23.93
CA PHE A 108 9.47 35.11 24.80
C PHE A 108 9.11 35.29 26.27
N SER A 109 8.97 34.17 26.99
CA SER A 109 8.64 34.13 28.42
C SER A 109 9.88 33.85 29.31
N GLY A 110 11.05 33.66 28.70
CA GLY A 110 12.27 33.22 29.39
C GLY A 110 12.50 31.70 29.30
N ARG A 111 13.74 31.26 29.55
CA ARG A 111 14.15 29.84 29.58
C ARG A 111 13.75 29.05 28.32
N PHE A 112 13.93 29.64 27.13
CA PHE A 112 13.57 29.04 25.84
C PHE A 112 12.09 28.61 25.74
N LYS A 113 11.21 29.29 26.48
CA LYS A 113 9.77 29.13 26.38
C LYS A 113 9.13 30.33 25.69
N TYR A 114 8.14 30.03 24.86
CA TYR A 114 7.41 31.01 24.09
C TYR A 114 5.91 30.79 24.26
N GLU A 115 5.20 31.89 24.42
CA GLU A 115 3.77 31.95 24.13
C GLU A 115 3.63 32.30 22.65
N VAL A 116 2.92 31.47 21.90
CA VAL A 116 2.74 31.65 20.47
C VAL A 116 1.27 31.75 20.18
N ASP A 117 0.84 32.88 19.65
CA ASP A 117 -0.56 33.10 19.33
C ASP A 117 -0.78 33.74 17.97
N ASN A 118 -2.02 33.63 17.53
CA ASN A 118 -2.63 34.40 16.46
C ASN A 118 -4.05 34.80 16.92
N ASP A 119 -4.84 35.38 16.03
CA ASP A 119 -6.20 35.85 16.37
C ASP A 119 -7.17 34.73 16.82
N TYR A 120 -6.82 33.46 16.64
CA TYR A 120 -7.72 32.31 16.82
C TYR A 120 -7.23 31.26 17.82
N GLU A 121 -5.92 31.09 17.97
CA GLU A 121 -5.32 30.03 18.78
C GLU A 121 -4.07 30.54 19.50
N ARG A 122 -3.81 29.94 20.67
CA ARG A 122 -2.69 30.25 21.55
C ARG A 122 -2.12 28.96 22.10
N ASP A 123 -0.81 28.80 21.97
CA ASP A 123 -0.07 27.62 22.38
C ASP A 123 1.24 28.00 23.07
N VAL A 124 1.71 27.14 23.97
CA VAL A 124 2.99 27.30 24.66
C VAL A 124 4.01 26.34 24.06
N VAL A 125 5.14 26.89 23.64
CA VAL A 125 6.27 26.15 23.06
C VAL A 125 7.43 26.13 24.04
N ASN A 126 8.08 24.98 24.18
CA ASN A 126 9.33 24.83 24.90
C ASN A 126 10.40 24.28 23.97
N LEU A 127 11.35 25.13 23.56
CA LEU A 127 12.40 24.74 22.61
C LEU A 127 13.40 23.76 23.23
N THR A 128 13.76 23.92 24.52
CA THR A 128 14.69 23.01 25.21
C THR A 128 14.15 21.58 25.24
N LYS A 129 12.86 21.42 25.53
CA LYS A 129 12.23 20.10 25.58
C LYS A 129 11.73 19.60 24.22
N LYS A 130 11.72 20.46 23.19
CA LYS A 130 11.12 20.18 21.88
C LYS A 130 9.62 19.81 21.99
N GLU A 131 8.87 20.56 22.79
CA GLU A 131 7.45 20.30 23.11
C GLU A 131 6.55 21.50 22.76
N CYS A 132 5.28 21.22 22.46
CA CYS A 132 4.26 22.24 22.26
C CYS A 132 2.91 21.79 22.84
N THR A 133 2.12 22.70 23.40
CA THR A 133 0.78 22.39 23.92
C THR A 133 -0.17 21.81 22.87
N CYS A 134 0.03 22.13 21.58
CA CYS A 134 -0.72 21.52 20.48
C CYS A 134 -0.39 20.04 20.26
N ARG A 135 0.63 19.50 20.96
CA ARG A 135 1.08 18.10 20.97
C ARG A 135 1.61 17.53 19.65
N ILE A 136 1.55 18.28 18.55
CA ILE A 136 2.01 17.81 17.25
C ILE A 136 3.52 17.54 17.28
N TRP A 137 4.31 18.41 17.91
CA TRP A 137 5.76 18.21 18.00
C TRP A 137 6.08 16.97 18.84
N ASP A 138 5.43 16.83 19.99
CA ASP A 138 5.57 15.68 20.87
C ASP A 138 5.25 14.33 20.23
N LEU A 139 4.24 14.31 19.34
CA LEU A 139 3.76 13.09 18.70
C LEU A 139 4.53 12.73 17.45
N THR A 140 5.11 13.71 16.76
CA THR A 140 5.73 13.50 15.45
C THR A 140 7.24 13.65 15.48
N GLY A 141 7.83 14.30 16.49
CA GLY A 141 9.26 14.65 16.48
C GLY A 141 9.62 15.72 15.44
N ILE A 142 8.63 16.37 14.82
CA ILE A 142 8.82 17.47 13.86
C ILE A 142 8.24 18.74 14.49
N PRO A 143 8.96 19.87 14.51
CA PRO A 143 8.43 21.13 15.00
C PRO A 143 7.09 21.46 14.35
N CYS A 144 6.07 21.75 15.15
CA CYS A 144 4.77 22.21 14.65
C CYS A 144 4.86 23.67 14.16
N LYS A 145 3.79 24.20 13.56
CA LYS A 145 3.74 25.61 13.10
C LYS A 145 4.11 26.61 14.21
N HIS A 146 3.67 26.37 15.46
CA HIS A 146 4.04 27.17 16.63
C HIS A 146 5.52 27.03 17.01
N GLY A 147 6.02 25.78 16.97
CA GLY A 147 7.42 25.47 17.21
C GLY A 147 8.32 26.19 16.21
N VAL A 148 7.98 26.12 14.92
CA VAL A 148 8.70 26.80 13.84
C VAL A 148 8.71 28.31 14.02
N ALA A 149 7.58 28.93 14.41
CA ALA A 149 7.53 30.36 14.72
C ALA A 149 8.49 30.74 15.86
N SER A 150 8.50 29.94 16.93
CA SER A 150 9.38 30.13 18.10
C SER A 150 10.86 29.97 17.75
N ILE A 151 11.21 28.96 16.95
CA ILE A 151 12.59 28.70 16.50
C ILE A 151 13.11 29.87 15.67
N TYR A 152 12.31 30.38 14.74
CA TYR A 152 12.69 31.56 13.97
C TYR A 152 12.80 32.82 14.82
N LYS A 153 11.93 32.98 15.82
CA LYS A 153 12.04 34.07 16.80
C LYS A 153 13.33 33.99 17.63
N ASN A 154 13.85 32.78 17.84
CA ASN A 154 15.13 32.52 18.49
C ASN A 154 16.33 32.57 17.52
N CYS A 155 16.13 33.00 16.27
CA CYS A 155 17.19 33.08 15.24
C CYS A 155 17.86 31.74 14.90
N GLU A 156 17.15 30.63 15.03
CA GLU A 156 17.66 29.27 14.77
C GLU A 156 16.96 28.62 13.57
N HIS A 157 17.40 27.41 13.21
CA HIS A 157 16.84 26.67 12.08
C HIS A 157 15.97 25.48 12.53
N PRO A 158 14.73 25.33 12.01
CA PRO A 158 13.86 24.22 12.36
C PRO A 158 14.43 22.82 12.09
N LYS A 159 15.44 22.71 11.23
CA LYS A 159 16.11 21.45 10.93
C LYS A 159 16.86 20.87 12.14
N ASP A 160 17.41 21.74 12.99
CA ASP A 160 18.21 21.35 14.17
C ASP A 160 17.33 20.80 15.31
N TYR A 161 16.01 21.01 15.17
CA TYR A 161 14.99 20.66 16.12
C TYR A 161 14.22 19.39 15.76
N LEU A 162 14.57 18.74 14.65
CA LEU A 162 14.01 17.46 14.25
C LEU A 162 14.46 16.34 15.20
N HIS A 163 13.67 15.28 15.26
CA HIS A 163 14.09 14.01 15.85
C HIS A 163 15.03 13.26 14.91
N ASP A 164 16.02 12.56 15.47
CA ASP A 164 17.11 11.89 14.73
C ASP A 164 16.61 10.85 13.72
N CYS A 165 15.42 10.28 13.95
CA CYS A 165 14.77 9.33 13.04
C CYS A 165 14.46 9.90 11.64
N TYR A 166 14.53 11.21 11.44
CA TYR A 166 14.34 11.87 10.15
C TYR A 166 15.63 12.21 9.42
N LEU A 167 16.78 12.00 10.07
CA LEU A 167 18.10 12.22 9.49
C LEU A 167 18.41 11.14 8.44
N LYS A 168 19.26 11.50 7.49
CA LYS A 168 19.72 10.60 6.42
C LYS A 168 20.39 9.37 7.01
N GLU A 169 21.16 9.55 8.08
CA GLU A 169 21.92 8.50 8.75
C GLU A 169 20.99 7.43 9.33
N ALA A 170 19.94 7.84 10.05
CA ALA A 170 18.93 6.93 10.58
C ALA A 170 18.18 6.19 9.45
N TYR A 171 17.90 6.86 8.33
CA TYR A 171 17.31 6.20 7.17
C TYR A 171 18.23 5.11 6.60
N LEU A 172 19.51 5.42 6.41
CA LEU A 172 20.49 4.45 5.89
C LEU A 172 20.66 3.27 6.84
N ASP A 173 20.65 3.52 8.15
CA ASP A 173 20.74 2.49 9.18
C ASP A 173 19.55 1.52 9.12
N VAL A 174 18.31 2.04 8.99
CA VAL A 174 17.10 1.22 8.83
C VAL A 174 17.14 0.31 7.58
N TYR A 175 17.83 0.74 6.53
CA TYR A 175 17.97 -0.01 5.26
C TYR A 175 19.37 -0.61 5.06
N SER A 176 20.16 -0.75 6.14
CA SER A 176 21.53 -1.26 6.09
C SER A 176 21.57 -2.77 5.82
N GLU A 177 20.67 -3.51 6.47
CA GLU A 177 20.55 -4.97 6.40
C GLU A 177 20.15 -5.46 5.00
N ILE A 178 20.77 -6.56 4.58
CA ILE A 178 20.53 -7.15 3.26
C ILE A 178 19.85 -8.51 3.38
N ILE A 179 18.92 -8.77 2.45
CA ILE A 179 18.40 -10.12 2.23
C ILE A 179 19.33 -10.79 1.22
N HIS A 180 20.06 -11.81 1.67
CA HIS A 180 21.01 -12.51 0.80
C HIS A 180 20.31 -13.23 -0.36
N PRO A 181 20.95 -13.28 -1.55
CA PRO A 181 20.50 -14.14 -2.64
C PRO A 181 20.47 -15.61 -2.19
N MET A 182 19.49 -16.36 -2.69
CA MET A 182 19.42 -17.80 -2.49
C MET A 182 19.66 -18.48 -3.82
N SER A 183 20.42 -19.57 -3.81
CA SER A 183 20.59 -20.42 -4.99
C SER A 183 19.24 -20.95 -5.44
N GLY A 184 18.99 -20.94 -6.75
CA GLY A 184 17.77 -21.48 -7.32
C GLY A 184 17.67 -22.98 -7.02
N THR A 185 16.61 -23.42 -6.34
CA THR A 185 16.28 -24.83 -6.29
C THR A 185 15.84 -25.26 -7.69
N HIS A 186 16.68 -26.00 -8.41
CA HIS A 186 16.19 -26.86 -9.48
C HIS A 186 15.19 -27.82 -8.86
N VAL A 187 13.90 -27.59 -9.13
CA VAL A 187 12.80 -28.53 -8.89
C VAL A 187 12.74 -29.03 -7.44
N LEU A 188 12.12 -28.26 -6.54
CA LEU A 188 11.37 -28.92 -5.47
C LEU A 188 10.34 -29.79 -6.20
N ARG A 189 10.50 -31.13 -6.11
CA ARG A 189 9.55 -32.10 -6.66
C ARG A 189 8.14 -31.61 -6.33
N PRO A 190 7.16 -31.70 -7.25
CA PRO A 190 5.80 -31.31 -6.93
C PRO A 190 5.39 -32.08 -5.68
N LEU A 191 5.26 -31.38 -4.54
CA LEU A 191 4.60 -31.95 -3.38
C LEU A 191 3.19 -32.24 -3.88
N GLY A 192 2.87 -33.53 -4.01
CA GLY A 192 1.62 -33.98 -4.58
C GLY A 192 0.48 -33.18 -3.99
N ARG A 193 -0.38 -32.61 -4.84
CA ARG A 193 -1.54 -31.81 -4.42
C ARG A 193 -2.21 -32.55 -3.24
N PRO A 194 -2.28 -31.98 -2.03
CA PRO A 194 -3.05 -32.57 -0.96
C PRO A 194 -4.47 -32.80 -1.50
N LYS A 195 -4.97 -34.04 -1.43
CA LYS A 195 -6.32 -34.32 -1.89
C LYS A 195 -7.24 -33.35 -1.18
N LYS A 196 -7.99 -32.57 -1.96
CA LYS A 196 -9.02 -31.65 -1.47
C LYS A 196 -10.15 -32.52 -0.91
N LEU A 197 -9.94 -33.11 0.27
CA LEU A 197 -11.02 -33.71 1.04
C LEU A 197 -11.85 -32.56 1.57
N ARG A 198 -12.89 -32.19 0.80
CA ARG A 198 -14.01 -31.47 1.37
C ARG A 198 -14.57 -32.36 2.48
N ARG A 199 -14.73 -31.82 3.69
CA ARG A 199 -15.56 -32.46 4.72
C ARG A 199 -16.96 -32.59 4.13
N ARG A 200 -17.42 -33.83 3.95
CA ARG A 200 -18.80 -34.10 3.54
C ARG A 200 -19.70 -33.80 4.72
N ASP A 201 -20.85 -33.18 4.45
CA ASP A 201 -21.91 -33.08 5.43
C ASP A 201 -22.46 -34.49 5.71
N PRO A 202 -23.01 -34.76 6.92
CA PRO A 202 -23.44 -36.10 7.32
C PRO A 202 -24.41 -36.78 6.34
N ASP A 203 -25.21 -35.97 5.66
CA ASP A 203 -26.29 -36.44 4.77
C ASP A 203 -25.85 -36.60 3.31
N GLU A 204 -24.57 -36.40 2.98
CA GLU A 204 -24.12 -36.38 1.61
C GLU A 204 -23.74 -37.78 1.06
N PRO A 205 -24.44 -38.29 0.03
CA PRO A 205 -24.24 -39.65 -0.46
C PRO A 205 -22.86 -39.87 -1.08
N ARG A 206 -22.23 -41.00 -0.74
CA ARG A 206 -20.84 -41.36 -1.12
C ARG A 206 -20.64 -41.53 -2.64
N ASN A 207 -21.69 -41.88 -3.38
CA ASN A 207 -21.67 -42.10 -4.83
C ASN A 207 -23.07 -41.85 -5.45
N PRO A 208 -23.26 -40.86 -6.36
CA PRO A 208 -24.55 -40.56 -6.96
C PRO A 208 -25.07 -41.61 -7.97
N HIS A 209 -24.22 -42.54 -8.43
CA HIS A 209 -24.53 -43.45 -9.54
C HIS A 209 -24.77 -44.90 -9.11
N LYS A 210 -24.93 -45.19 -7.82
CA LYS A 210 -25.29 -46.55 -7.39
C LYS A 210 -26.78 -46.60 -7.07
N PRO A 211 -27.62 -47.32 -7.85
CA PRO A 211 -29.02 -47.49 -7.48
C PRO A 211 -29.09 -48.23 -6.15
N VAL A 212 -29.81 -47.64 -5.20
CA VAL A 212 -30.13 -48.25 -3.91
C VAL A 212 -31.20 -49.31 -4.18
N SER A 213 -30.87 -50.59 -4.04
CA SER A 213 -31.89 -51.64 -4.06
C SER A 213 -32.67 -51.57 -2.75
N VAL A 214 -33.89 -51.05 -2.82
CA VAL A 214 -34.87 -51.21 -1.75
C VAL A 214 -35.24 -52.69 -1.72
N ARG A 215 -34.85 -53.39 -0.65
CA ARG A 215 -35.40 -54.72 -0.34
C ARG A 215 -36.56 -54.49 0.64
N ASP A 216 -37.77 -54.61 0.13
CA ASP A 216 -38.96 -54.76 0.96
C ASP A 216 -38.82 -56.01 1.82
N SER A 217 -38.91 -55.81 3.13
CA SER A 217 -38.94 -56.86 4.13
C SER A 217 -40.39 -57.25 4.41
N THR A 218 -40.86 -58.31 3.76
CA THR A 218 -42.04 -59.07 4.21
C THR A 218 -41.59 -60.49 4.51
N GLY A 219 -41.63 -60.86 5.79
CA GLY A 219 -41.19 -62.16 6.28
C GLY A 219 -42.25 -63.27 6.21
N LYS A 220 -41.78 -64.49 6.50
CA LYS A 220 -42.42 -65.83 6.57
C LYS A 220 -42.40 -66.60 5.24
N GLY A 221 -41.94 -67.86 5.14
CA GLY A 221 -41.39 -68.83 6.09
C GLY A 221 -41.27 -70.20 5.40
N ALA A 222 -40.36 -71.05 5.89
CA ALA A 222 -40.25 -72.52 5.79
C ALA A 222 -40.12 -73.21 4.41
N GLY A 223 -39.18 -74.17 4.33
CA GLY A 223 -39.22 -75.26 3.34
C GLY A 223 -37.86 -75.82 2.91
N SER A 224 -37.48 -76.96 3.48
CA SER A 224 -36.30 -77.78 3.21
C SER A 224 -36.22 -78.33 1.77
N GLY A 225 -35.00 -78.61 1.28
CA GLY A 225 -34.82 -79.41 0.06
C GLY A 225 -33.36 -79.52 -0.42
N ALA A 226 -32.88 -80.74 -0.56
CA ALA A 226 -31.51 -81.15 -0.88
C ALA A 226 -31.06 -80.87 -2.33
N GLY A 227 -29.74 -80.90 -2.59
CA GLY A 227 -29.22 -81.07 -3.95
C GLY A 227 -27.73 -80.76 -4.14
N ARG A 228 -26.92 -81.81 -4.31
CA ARG A 228 -25.52 -81.79 -4.74
C ARG A 228 -25.36 -81.27 -6.19
N GLY A 229 -24.18 -80.76 -6.56
CA GLY A 229 -23.80 -80.67 -7.97
C GLY A 229 -22.53 -79.87 -8.27
N ARG A 230 -21.53 -80.56 -8.81
CA ARG A 230 -20.21 -80.11 -9.29
C ARG A 230 -20.28 -79.78 -10.80
N GLY A 231 -19.30 -79.05 -11.33
CA GLY A 231 -18.99 -78.94 -12.78
C GLY A 231 -19.06 -77.49 -13.28
N THR A 232 -17.99 -76.73 -13.54
CA THR A 232 -16.90 -76.86 -14.56
C THR A 232 -17.36 -76.62 -16.01
N THR A 233 -16.48 -75.94 -16.78
CA THR A 233 -16.44 -75.70 -18.24
C THR A 233 -17.17 -74.42 -18.71
N SER A 234 -16.55 -73.42 -19.36
CA SER A 234 -15.67 -73.31 -20.54
C SER A 234 -16.46 -72.87 -21.78
N GLY A 235 -15.92 -71.89 -22.52
CA GLY A 235 -16.36 -71.40 -23.85
C GLY A 235 -16.32 -69.86 -23.88
N VAL A 236 -15.32 -69.17 -24.47
CA VAL A 236 -15.00 -69.03 -25.92
C VAL A 236 -16.26 -68.61 -26.69
N CYS A 237 -16.36 -67.51 -27.45
CA CYS A 237 -15.60 -66.99 -28.60
C CYS A 237 -15.92 -65.46 -28.71
N SER A 238 -15.01 -64.55 -29.06
CA SER A 238 -14.51 -64.16 -30.40
C SER A 238 -15.45 -63.25 -31.24
N ASP A 239 -14.79 -62.35 -31.97
CA ASP A 239 -15.23 -61.48 -33.08
C ASP A 239 -15.78 -60.08 -32.70
N ALA A 240 -15.04 -58.99 -32.90
CA ALA A 240 -14.48 -58.36 -34.10
C ALA A 240 -15.48 -57.46 -34.83
N SER A 241 -15.14 -56.16 -34.94
CA SER A 241 -15.16 -55.33 -36.16
C SER A 241 -15.47 -53.84 -35.90
N ARG A 242 -14.54 -52.97 -36.33
CA ARG A 242 -14.69 -51.76 -37.20
C ARG A 242 -15.87 -50.81 -36.92
N GLY A 243 -15.75 -49.48 -36.90
CA GLY A 243 -14.72 -48.52 -37.33
C GLY A 243 -15.42 -47.17 -37.61
N ALA A 244 -14.67 -46.06 -37.41
CA ALA A 244 -14.80 -44.71 -37.96
C ALA A 244 -16.17 -43.97 -38.01
N THR A 245 -16.23 -42.74 -37.50
CA THR A 245 -16.14 -41.50 -38.31
C THR A 245 -16.36 -40.24 -37.46
N SER A 246 -15.65 -39.20 -37.84
CA SER A 246 -15.67 -37.82 -37.36
C SER A 246 -16.87 -37.03 -37.91
N GLY A 247 -17.34 -36.04 -37.14
CA GLY A 247 -18.24 -34.99 -37.63
C GLY A 247 -18.18 -33.73 -36.77
N LEU A 248 -17.58 -32.67 -37.32
CA LEU A 248 -17.69 -31.28 -36.84
C LEU A 248 -19.09 -30.74 -37.12
N GLY A 249 -19.56 -29.84 -36.25
CA GLY A 249 -20.72 -28.98 -36.50
C GLY A 249 -20.69 -27.73 -35.61
N SER A 250 -20.29 -26.61 -36.19
CA SER A 250 -20.34 -25.25 -35.61
C SER A 250 -21.77 -24.69 -35.67
N GLY A 251 -22.14 -23.86 -34.69
CA GLY A 251 -23.39 -23.07 -34.74
C GLY A 251 -23.49 -22.03 -33.62
N ALA A 252 -23.34 -20.77 -33.98
CA ALA A 252 -23.32 -19.58 -33.12
C ALA A 252 -24.72 -19.09 -32.70
N GLY A 253 -24.81 -18.25 -31.65
CA GLY A 253 -26.02 -17.46 -31.41
C GLY A 253 -26.17 -16.74 -30.07
N LYS A 254 -25.47 -15.60 -29.92
CA LYS A 254 -25.86 -14.31 -29.27
C LYS A 254 -26.76 -14.27 -28.00
N GLY A 255 -26.27 -13.49 -27.02
CA GLY A 255 -27.10 -12.79 -26.03
C GLY A 255 -26.26 -11.83 -25.18
N ALA A 256 -26.24 -10.54 -25.55
CA ALA A 256 -25.60 -9.44 -24.82
C ALA A 256 -26.66 -8.60 -24.08
N THR A 257 -26.15 -7.65 -23.27
CA THR A 257 -26.82 -6.64 -22.41
C THR A 257 -27.07 -7.14 -20.98
N SER A 258 -26.71 -6.45 -19.90
CA SER A 258 -26.56 -5.01 -19.64
C SER A 258 -25.73 -4.76 -18.36
N GLY A 259 -25.12 -3.57 -18.23
CA GLY A 259 -24.39 -3.18 -17.01
C GLY A 259 -23.59 -1.89 -17.12
N THR A 260 -24.32 -0.78 -17.14
CA THR A 260 -23.93 0.61 -17.38
C THR A 260 -22.85 1.18 -16.45
N SER A 261 -21.97 1.97 -17.07
CA SER A 261 -21.00 2.89 -16.48
C SER A 261 -21.65 4.15 -15.89
N ARG A 262 -21.21 4.57 -14.70
CA ARG A 262 -21.33 5.96 -14.22
C ARG A 262 -19.95 6.46 -13.83
N GLY A 263 -19.33 7.21 -14.74
CA GLY A 263 -18.25 8.14 -14.44
C GLY A 263 -18.83 9.54 -14.26
N SER A 264 -18.25 10.31 -13.35
CA SER A 264 -18.37 11.77 -13.33
C SER A 264 -16.96 12.36 -13.27
N ASN A 265 -16.73 13.25 -14.23
CA ASN A 265 -15.50 13.98 -14.52
C ASN A 265 -15.27 15.13 -13.53
N ILE A 266 -13.99 15.40 -13.23
CA ILE A 266 -13.29 16.71 -13.35
C ILE A 266 -11.81 16.30 -13.60
N GLY A 267 -11.15 16.47 -14.75
CA GLY A 267 -10.91 17.66 -15.59
C GLY A 267 -9.42 18.06 -15.44
N ALA A 268 -8.49 17.46 -16.22
CA ALA A 268 -7.79 18.03 -17.40
C ALA A 268 -6.78 19.16 -17.05
N GLY A 269 -5.56 19.29 -17.59
CA GLY A 269 -4.69 18.69 -18.62
C GLY A 269 -3.30 19.39 -18.44
N LYS A 270 -2.17 19.05 -19.06
CA LYS A 270 -1.84 18.54 -20.40
C LYS A 270 -0.43 17.89 -20.34
N GLY A 271 -0.18 16.92 -21.24
CA GLY A 271 1.18 16.55 -21.69
C GLY A 271 1.80 17.66 -22.56
N SER A 272 2.96 17.55 -23.20
CA SER A 272 3.80 16.40 -23.53
C SER A 272 5.18 16.92 -23.99
N THR A 273 6.19 16.07 -23.81
CA THR A 273 7.37 15.85 -24.68
C THR A 273 8.38 16.96 -24.95
N SER A 274 9.63 16.72 -24.54
CA SER A 274 10.78 16.86 -25.43
C SER A 274 11.91 15.91 -25.01
N GLY A 275 12.27 15.02 -25.92
CA GLY A 275 13.49 14.23 -25.91
C GLY A 275 14.20 14.44 -27.24
N GLN A 276 15.51 14.66 -27.15
CA GLN A 276 16.54 14.61 -28.19
C GLN A 276 16.62 15.76 -29.21
N ALA A 277 17.79 16.40 -29.23
CA ALA A 277 18.32 17.14 -30.35
C ALA A 277 19.74 16.63 -30.64
N SER A 278 19.96 16.18 -31.87
CA SER A 278 21.28 16.06 -32.48
C SER A 278 21.12 16.30 -33.99
N GLY A 279 21.87 17.28 -34.49
CA GLY A 279 22.52 17.16 -35.79
C GLY A 279 21.95 17.92 -36.99
N ILE A 280 22.66 19.02 -37.33
CA ILE A 280 23.12 19.41 -38.69
C ILE A 280 22.12 20.07 -39.65
N GLY A 281 22.46 21.29 -40.08
CA GLY A 281 22.67 21.56 -41.51
C GLY A 281 21.91 22.70 -42.19
N ARG A 282 22.64 23.81 -42.43
CA ARG A 282 22.63 24.72 -43.61
C ARG A 282 21.34 25.44 -44.05
N GLY A 283 21.48 26.74 -44.32
CA GLY A 283 20.71 27.42 -45.37
C GLY A 283 20.42 28.90 -45.12
N SER A 284 21.19 29.76 -45.77
CA SER A 284 21.10 31.22 -45.89
C SER A 284 19.70 31.75 -46.26
N ILE A 285 19.32 32.96 -45.82
CA ILE A 285 19.46 34.24 -46.57
C ILE A 285 18.82 35.44 -45.80
N SER A 286 19.51 36.59 -45.85
CA SER A 286 19.08 38.01 -45.87
C SER A 286 17.93 38.51 -44.95
N GLY A 287 18.04 39.63 -44.25
CA GLY A 287 19.04 40.71 -44.26
C GLY A 287 18.61 41.86 -43.31
N GLN A 288 19.61 42.67 -42.93
CA GLN A 288 19.62 44.09 -42.50
C GLN A 288 18.46 44.60 -41.60
N ALA A 289 18.72 45.29 -40.49
CA ALA A 289 19.54 46.49 -40.42
C ALA A 289 20.15 46.76 -39.03
N SER A 290 21.29 47.43 -39.10
CA SER A 290 22.23 47.84 -38.08
C SER A 290 21.69 48.90 -37.11
N GLY A 291 22.26 48.93 -35.89
CA GLY A 291 22.10 50.07 -34.97
C GLY A 291 22.78 49.83 -33.63
N ALA A 292 24.11 49.91 -33.59
CA ALA A 292 24.90 49.98 -32.35
C ALA A 292 25.62 51.32 -32.27
N SER A 293 25.46 52.03 -31.16
CA SER A 293 26.43 52.97 -30.56
C SER A 293 25.97 53.21 -29.12
N LYS A 294 26.62 52.62 -28.09
CA LYS A 294 27.81 53.10 -27.37
C LYS A 294 27.82 54.61 -27.10
N GLY A 295 27.78 54.97 -25.81
CA GLY A 295 28.09 56.31 -25.33
C GLY A 295 27.98 56.39 -23.82
N SER A 296 29.12 56.29 -23.13
CA SER A 296 29.32 56.54 -21.70
C SER A 296 29.54 58.04 -21.50
N THR A 297 28.89 58.67 -20.50
CA THR A 297 29.39 59.90 -19.87
C THR A 297 28.80 60.09 -18.46
N SER A 298 29.71 60.30 -17.51
CA SER A 298 29.48 60.75 -16.14
C SER A 298 28.99 62.21 -16.10
N GLY A 299 28.28 62.61 -15.04
CA GLY A 299 27.97 64.02 -14.74
C GLY A 299 27.11 64.20 -13.48
N ILE A 300 27.61 65.03 -12.55
CA ILE A 300 27.14 65.37 -11.19
C ILE A 300 26.13 66.55 -11.23
N VAL A 301 25.47 66.82 -10.09
CA VAL A 301 24.80 68.07 -9.62
C VAL A 301 23.29 68.05 -9.94
N VAL A 302 22.31 68.11 -9.02
CA VAL A 302 22.10 68.74 -7.69
C VAL A 302 21.35 67.77 -6.78
#